data_AF-A0A1V5KSM8-F1
#
_entry.id   AF-A0A1V5KSM8-F1
#
_cell.length_a   1.000
_cell.length_b   1.000
_cell.length_c   1.000
_cell.angle_alpha   90.00
_cell.angle_beta   90.00
_cell.angle_gamma   90.00
#
_symmetry.space_group_name_H-M   'P 1'
#
loop_
_entity.id
_entity.type
_entity.pdbx_description
1 polymer ?
#
loop_
_entity_poly.entity_id
_entity_poly.type
_entity_poly.pdbx_seq_one_letter_code
_entity_poly.pdbx_strand_id
1 'polypeptide(L)'
;MRRMLDAVASDNLQVVFDPVNLLSPDNYREQQAVFNESFDLYGDRIAIIHAKDYIVENGRIKTAAMGTGLLCWDLVMKFAVERKPGISILLEETSPDTAEDSARFLRRVAESL
;
A
#
# COMPACT_ATOMS: atom_id res chain seq x y z
N MET A 1 -2.91 -12.87 9.02
CA MET A 1 -2.21 -11.79 9.77
C MET A 1 -2.76 -11.64 11.20
N ARG A 2 -4.02 -11.25 11.39
CA ARG A 2 -4.65 -11.03 12.72
C ARG A 2 -4.30 -12.06 13.80
N ARG A 3 -4.52 -13.35 13.52
CA ARG A 3 -4.21 -14.45 14.46
C ARG A 3 -2.78 -14.42 15.00
N MET A 4 -1.79 -14.08 14.16
CA MET A 4 -0.39 -14.00 14.57
C MET A 4 -0.16 -12.80 15.51
N LEU A 5 -0.70 -11.63 15.15
CA LEU A 5 -0.57 -10.41 15.96
C LEU A 5 -1.20 -10.59 17.35
N ASP A 6 -2.36 -11.27 17.42
CA ASP A 6 -3.03 -11.58 18.69
C ASP A 6 -2.27 -12.61 19.52
N ALA A 7 -1.68 -13.62 18.87
CA ALA A 7 -0.94 -14.66 19.57
C ALA A 7 0.37 -14.13 20.20
N VAL A 8 1.03 -13.18 19.54
CA VAL A 8 2.28 -12.59 20.04
C VAL A 8 2.00 -11.43 21.02
N ALA A 9 0.95 -10.63 20.77
CA ALA A 9 0.49 -9.55 21.65
C ALA A 9 1.61 -8.61 22.15
N SER A 10 2.55 -8.24 21.27
CA SER A 10 3.69 -7.35 21.60
C SER A 10 3.71 -6.09 20.75
N ASP A 11 3.95 -4.93 21.37
CA ASP A 11 4.13 -3.66 20.67
C ASP A 11 5.35 -3.65 19.75
N ASN A 12 6.31 -4.55 19.96
CA ASN A 12 7.50 -4.68 19.11
C ASN A 12 7.24 -5.48 17.82
N LEU A 13 6.03 -6.02 17.63
CA LEU A 13 5.62 -6.64 16.38
C LEU A 13 4.69 -5.70 15.61
N GLN A 14 5.15 -5.16 14.50
CA GLN A 14 4.37 -4.25 13.64
C GLN A 14 4.34 -4.76 12.20
N VAL A 15 3.45 -4.19 11.39
CA VAL A 15 3.22 -4.58 10.00
C VAL A 15 3.78 -3.52 9.06
N VAL A 16 4.58 -3.98 8.10
CA VAL A 16 4.88 -3.23 6.88
C VAL A 16 3.79 -3.60 5.87
N PHE A 17 2.94 -2.62 5.53
CA PHE A 17 1.83 -2.83 4.62
C PHE A 17 2.27 -2.59 3.18
N ASP A 18 2.19 -3.64 2.37
CA ASP A 18 2.45 -3.59 0.94
C ASP A 18 1.16 -3.97 0.21
N PRO A 19 0.43 -2.99 -0.36
CA PRO A 19 -0.87 -3.24 -0.97
C PRO A 19 -0.76 -4.12 -2.23
N VAL A 20 0.32 -3.98 -3.01
CA VAL A 20 0.50 -4.78 -4.24
C VAL A 20 0.71 -6.26 -3.92
N ASN A 21 1.39 -6.58 -2.81
CA ASN A 21 1.61 -7.97 -2.39
C ASN A 21 0.33 -8.69 -1.93
N LEU A 22 -0.77 -7.97 -1.71
CA LEU A 22 -2.08 -8.56 -1.39
C LEU A 22 -2.90 -8.88 -2.65
N LEU A 23 -2.42 -8.45 -3.82
CA LEU A 23 -3.11 -8.63 -5.08
C LEU A 23 -2.56 -9.84 -5.84
N SER A 24 -3.43 -10.42 -6.66
CA SER A 24 -3.22 -11.55 -7.53
C SER A 24 -4.05 -11.37 -8.82
N PRO A 25 -3.80 -12.15 -9.88
CA PRO A 25 -4.63 -12.12 -11.08
C PRO A 25 -6.13 -12.34 -10.82
N ASP A 26 -6.48 -13.00 -9.71
CA ASP A 26 -7.86 -13.33 -9.37
C ASP A 26 -8.59 -12.20 -8.62
N ASN A 27 -7.88 -11.35 -7.87
CA ASN A 27 -8.48 -10.34 -6.99
C ASN A 27 -8.05 -8.89 -7.25
N TYR A 28 -7.17 -8.61 -8.24
CA TYR A 28 -6.66 -7.25 -8.49
C TYR A 28 -7.73 -6.22 -8.88
N ARG A 29 -8.95 -6.67 -9.20
CA ARG A 29 -10.11 -5.81 -9.49
C ARG A 29 -10.92 -5.48 -8.23
N GLU A 30 -10.65 -6.17 -7.12
CA GLU A 30 -11.36 -6.08 -5.84
C GLU A 30 -10.51 -5.36 -4.77
N GLN A 31 -9.56 -4.53 -5.20
CA GLN A 31 -8.60 -3.84 -4.31
C GLN A 31 -9.26 -3.19 -3.10
N GLN A 32 -10.42 -2.54 -3.30
CA GLN A 32 -11.13 -1.88 -2.22
C GLN A 32 -11.56 -2.86 -1.11
N ALA A 33 -12.07 -4.04 -1.48
CA ALA A 33 -12.44 -5.06 -0.51
C ALA A 33 -11.20 -5.60 0.21
N VAL A 34 -10.15 -5.95 -0.54
CA VAL A 34 -8.89 -6.52 -0.01
C VAL A 34 -8.20 -5.55 0.97
N PHE A 35 -8.13 -4.27 0.62
CA PHE A 35 -7.45 -3.27 1.44
C PHE A 35 -8.26 -2.89 2.67
N ASN A 36 -9.58 -2.70 2.54
CA ASN A 36 -10.43 -2.42 3.71
C ASN A 36 -10.41 -3.59 4.70
N GLU A 37 -10.50 -4.84 4.23
CA GLU A 37 -10.36 -6.01 5.09
C GLU A 37 -9.02 -6.00 5.84
N SER A 38 -7.93 -5.67 5.14
CA SER A 38 -6.61 -5.55 5.75
C SER A 38 -6.54 -4.45 6.83
N PHE A 39 -7.13 -3.29 6.54
CA PHE A 39 -7.18 -2.16 7.47
C PHE A 39 -8.05 -2.47 8.70
N ASP A 40 -9.10 -3.26 8.55
CA ASP A 40 -9.98 -3.67 9.66
C ASP A 40 -9.35 -4.76 10.51
N LEU A 41 -8.64 -5.70 9.90
CA LEU A 41 -7.99 -6.80 10.61
C LEU A 41 -6.73 -6.36 11.38
N TYR A 42 -5.92 -5.46 10.82
CA TYR A 42 -4.63 -5.12 11.42
C TYR A 42 -4.14 -3.70 11.13
N GLY A 43 -5.02 -2.78 10.72
CA GLY A 43 -4.65 -1.40 10.39
C GLY A 43 -4.03 -0.62 11.55
N ASP A 44 -4.40 -0.94 12.79
CA ASP A 44 -3.79 -0.39 14.01
C ASP A 44 -2.29 -0.72 14.10
N ARG A 45 -1.91 -1.92 13.64
CA ARG A 45 -0.53 -2.46 13.67
C ARG A 45 0.30 -2.12 12.43
N ILE A 46 -0.25 -1.42 11.44
CA ILE A 46 0.53 -0.94 10.30
C ILE A 46 1.44 0.20 10.75
N ALA A 47 2.75 0.08 10.57
CA ALA A 47 3.73 1.08 10.96
C ALA A 47 4.39 1.77 9.75
N ILE A 48 4.44 1.10 8.60
CA ILE A 48 5.07 1.57 7.38
C ILE A 48 4.22 1.11 6.19
N ILE A 49 4.16 1.91 5.12
CA ILE A 49 3.58 1.51 3.84
C ILE A 49 4.70 1.40 2.80
N HIS A 50 4.77 0.27 2.10
CA HIS A 50 5.59 0.16 0.89
C HIS A 50 4.79 0.69 -0.29
N ALA A 51 5.41 1.62 -1.01
CA ALA A 51 4.83 2.25 -2.17
C ALA A 51 5.47 1.73 -3.44
N LYS A 52 4.73 0.84 -4.09
CA LYS A 52 4.93 0.42 -5.48
C LYS A 52 3.60 0.36 -6.19
N ASP A 53 3.65 0.45 -7.50
CA ASP A 53 2.48 0.32 -8.37
C ASP A 53 2.57 -0.99 -9.17
N TYR A 54 1.50 -1.35 -9.85
CA TYR A 54 1.47 -2.57 -10.64
C TYR A 54 0.64 -2.45 -11.92
N ILE A 55 0.97 -3.27 -12.90
CA ILE A 55 0.15 -3.53 -14.09
C ILE A 55 -0.17 -5.01 -14.19
N VAL A 56 -1.17 -5.35 -15.00
CA VAL A 56 -1.46 -6.73 -15.38
C VAL A 56 -1.01 -6.97 -16.81
N GLU A 57 -0.03 -7.85 -16.98
CA GLU A 57 0.49 -8.22 -18.29
C GLU A 57 0.47 -9.75 -18.41
N ASN A 58 -0.15 -10.27 -19.48
CA ASN A 58 -0.28 -11.71 -19.73
C ASN A 58 -0.89 -12.49 -18.55
N GLY A 59 -1.89 -11.90 -17.89
CA GLY A 59 -2.56 -12.49 -16.72
C GLY A 59 -1.68 -12.55 -15.47
N ARG A 60 -0.60 -11.77 -15.39
CA ARG A 60 0.29 -11.70 -14.22
C ARG A 60 0.43 -10.27 -13.73
N ILE A 61 0.53 -10.12 -12.42
CA ILE A 61 0.89 -8.84 -11.79
C ILE A 61 2.39 -8.61 -12.00
N LYS A 62 2.73 -7.43 -12.50
CA LYS A 62 4.10 -6.93 -12.62
C LYS A 62 4.20 -5.57 -11.97
N THR A 63 5.36 -5.27 -11.42
CA THR A 63 5.66 -3.95 -10.88
C THR A 63 5.62 -2.89 -11.98
N ALA A 64 5.17 -1.70 -11.62
CA ALA A 64 5.08 -0.55 -12.50
C ALA A 64 5.65 0.69 -11.82
N ALA A 65 6.02 1.68 -12.63
CA ALA A 65 6.40 2.98 -12.13
C ALA A 65 5.23 3.62 -11.37
N MET A 66 5.55 4.38 -10.32
CA MET A 66 4.55 5.01 -9.47
C MET A 66 3.58 5.90 -10.27
N GLY A 67 2.28 5.62 -10.16
CA GLY A 67 1.23 6.40 -10.81
C GLY A 67 1.00 6.07 -12.29
N THR A 68 1.67 5.05 -12.82
CA THR A 68 1.41 4.52 -14.17
C THR A 68 0.67 3.18 -14.15
N GLY A 69 0.46 2.60 -12.96
CA GLY A 69 -0.20 1.34 -12.79
C GLY A 69 -1.68 1.45 -12.43
N LEU A 70 -2.18 0.37 -11.85
CA LEU A 70 -3.60 0.13 -11.55
C LEU A 70 -3.90 0.19 -10.06
N LEU A 71 -2.91 0.49 -9.20
CA LEU A 71 -3.15 0.56 -7.78
C LEU A 71 -4.09 1.71 -7.43
N CYS A 72 -5.11 1.42 -6.63
CA CYS A 72 -6.03 2.40 -6.08
C CYS A 72 -5.35 3.18 -4.94
N TRP A 73 -4.44 4.09 -5.33
CA TRP A 73 -3.67 4.92 -4.40
C TRP A 73 -4.54 5.83 -3.54
N ASP A 74 -5.68 6.30 -4.04
CA ASP A 74 -6.63 7.13 -3.28
C ASP A 74 -7.07 6.43 -1.98
N LEU A 75 -7.37 5.13 -2.03
CA LEU A 75 -7.79 4.37 -0.86
C LEU A 75 -6.65 4.17 0.15
N VAL A 76 -5.46 3.86 -0.35
CA VAL A 76 -4.27 3.67 0.50
C VAL A 76 -3.87 4.99 1.17
N MET A 77 -3.88 6.09 0.41
CA MET A 77 -3.55 7.42 0.93
C MET A 77 -4.61 7.95 1.88
N LYS A 78 -5.90 7.67 1.63
CA LYS A 78 -6.96 8.02 2.58
C LYS A 78 -6.75 7.34 3.93
N PHE A 79 -6.43 6.05 3.93
CA PHE A 79 -6.04 5.35 5.16
C PHE A 79 -4.82 5.99 5.83
N ALA A 80 -3.77 6.30 5.06
CA ALA A 80 -2.55 6.90 5.59
C ALA A 80 -2.80 8.28 6.23
N VAL A 81 -3.60 9.14 5.60
CA VAL A 81 -3.88 10.50 6.08
C VAL A 81 -4.87 10.49 7.24
N GLU A 82 -5.99 9.77 7.13
CA GLU A 82 -7.07 9.85 8.12
C GLU A 82 -6.83 8.94 9.33
N ARG A 83 -6.29 7.74 9.13
CA ARG A 83 -6.15 6.73 10.19
C ARG A 83 -4.74 6.62 10.76
N LYS A 84 -3.71 7.01 10.00
CA LYS A 84 -2.29 6.89 10.39
C LYS A 84 -1.48 8.16 10.07
N PRO A 85 -1.91 9.36 10.50
CA PRO A 85 -1.25 10.61 10.14
C PRO A 85 0.25 10.58 10.52
N GLY A 86 1.10 10.95 9.58
CA GLY A 86 2.56 10.93 9.75
C GLY A 86 3.23 9.57 9.55
N ILE A 87 2.49 8.54 9.09
CA ILE A 87 3.08 7.24 8.74
C ILE A 87 4.17 7.38 7.67
N SER A 88 5.22 6.57 7.80
CA SER A 88 6.29 6.51 6.80
C SER A 88 5.84 5.70 5.58
N ILE A 89 6.08 6.27 4.39
CA ILE A 89 5.86 5.62 3.10
C ILE A 89 7.21 5.44 2.42
N LEU A 90 7.57 4.20 2.11
CA LEU A 90 8.86 3.85 1.49
C LEU A 90 8.64 3.55 0.02
N LEU A 91 9.29 4.30 -0.87
CA LEU A 91 9.26 4.04 -2.31
C LEU A 91 10.02 2.75 -2.61
N GLU A 92 9.36 1.80 -3.29
CA GLU A 92 9.97 0.57 -3.82
C GLU A 92 10.02 0.62 -5.35
N GLU A 93 10.85 -0.24 -5.96
CA GLU A 93 10.99 -0.35 -7.43
C GLU A 93 11.29 1.00 -8.11
N THR A 94 12.03 1.85 -7.39
CA THR A 94 12.31 3.24 -7.74
C THR A 94 13.82 3.44 -7.83
N SER A 95 14.26 4.27 -8.76
CA SER A 95 15.64 4.72 -8.96
C SER A 95 15.80 6.19 -8.55
N PRO A 96 17.04 6.70 -8.38
CA PRO A 96 17.26 8.13 -8.17
C PRO A 96 16.57 9.02 -9.23
N ASP A 97 16.50 8.55 -10.47
CA ASP A 97 15.88 9.28 -11.58
C ASP A 97 14.34 9.33 -11.49
N THR A 98 13.71 8.38 -10.81
CA THR A 98 12.23 8.24 -10.72
C THR A 98 11.67 8.54 -9.33
N ALA A 99 12.54 8.69 -8.32
CA ALA A 99 12.17 8.92 -6.92
C ALA A 99 11.41 10.22 -6.72
N GLU A 100 11.86 11.30 -7.37
CA GLU A 100 11.21 12.60 -7.20
C GLU A 100 9.80 12.61 -7.78
N ASP A 101 9.62 12.05 -8.98
CA ASP A 101 8.33 11.95 -9.64
C ASP A 101 7.35 11.05 -8.86
N SER A 102 7.85 9.94 -8.32
CA SER A 102 7.08 9.03 -7.48
C SER A 102 6.60 9.71 -6.19
N ALA A 103 7.49 10.43 -5.50
CA ALA A 103 7.13 11.21 -4.33
C ALA A 103 6.12 12.33 -4.67
N ARG A 104 6.28 12.99 -5.82
CA ARG A 104 5.37 14.03 -6.28
C ARG A 104 3.97 13.47 -6.59
N PHE A 105 3.90 12.28 -7.19
CA PHE A 105 2.62 11.59 -7.42
C PHE A 105 1.89 11.34 -6.10
N LEU A 106 2.54 10.71 -5.12
CA LEU A 106 1.92 10.38 -3.84
C LEU A 106 1.47 11.64 -3.07
N ARG A 107 2.26 12.72 -3.11
CA ARG A 107 1.86 14.01 -2.51
C ARG A 107 0.61 14.58 -3.15
N ARG A 108 0.51 14.58 -4.49
CA ARG A 108 -0.69 15.05 -5.18
C ARG A 108 -1.93 14.24 -4.81
N VAL A 109 -1.80 12.91 -4.70
CA VAL A 109 -2.89 12.06 -4.24
C VAL A 109 -3.30 12.47 -2.82
N ALA A 110 -2.33 12.62 -1.91
CA ALA A 110 -2.60 13.07 -0.53
C ALA A 110 -3.33 14.42 -0.46
N GLU A 111 -2.91 15.39 -1.27
CA GLU A 111 -3.47 16.76 -1.32
C GLU A 111 -4.87 16.83 -1.94
N SER A 112 -5.27 15.79 -2.68
CA SER A 112 -6.58 15.71 -3.33
C SER A 112 -7.67 15.05 -2.47
N LEU A 113 -7.32 14.52 -1.30
CA LEU A 113 -8.20 13.88 -0.34
C LEU A 113 -8.77 14.89 0.67
#